data_AF-A0AAN6JXG6-F1
#
_entry.id   AF-A0AAN6JXG6-F1
#
_cell.length_a   1.000
_cell.length_b   1.000
_cell.length_c   1.000
_cell.angle_alpha   90.00
_cell.angle_beta   90.00
_cell.angle_gamma   90.00
#
_symmetry.space_group_name_H-M   'P 1'
#
loop_
_entity.id
_entity.type
_entity.pdbx_description
1 polymer ?
#
loop_
_entity_poly.entity_id
_entity_poly.type
_entity_poly.pdbx_seq_one_letter_code
_entity_poly.pdbx_strand_id
1 'polypeptide(L)'
;MQSPSTPDSSSAPSLHARLDPAAIASHPFRKQTIPGSPMPPSSSIIPDEFEGASADVTFASAGGEAEDEDEDDEDDEDGDDDEDDGGVGPSAHRGGAGRRKGGRERNAAPPPEVEHTLSKLTSHKNVTGCLILSRPETLVIRAEGPAFEPGGPGALERSDRLVKVVRMVRRVIDVMTKEVAETDEGDDLGFVRIRTKKYEMLISPSEKYLLVVLQDPTLAP
;
A
#
# COMPACT_ATOMS: atom_id res chain seq x y z
N MET A 1 -30.03 -49.38 51.30
CA MET A 1 -30.91 -48.20 51.22
C MET A 1 -30.56 -47.29 52.38
N GLN A 2 -30.40 -45.98 52.09
CA GLN A 2 -30.25 -44.85 53.01
C GLN A 2 -28.96 -44.73 53.83
N SER A 3 -28.14 -43.76 53.43
CA SER A 3 -27.26 -42.97 54.29
C SER A 3 -27.83 -41.54 54.40
N PRO A 4 -27.85 -40.91 55.60
CA PRO A 4 -28.22 -39.50 55.74
C PRO A 4 -27.03 -38.57 56.11
N SER A 5 -26.94 -37.48 55.33
CA SER A 5 -26.64 -36.06 55.64
C SER A 5 -25.52 -35.58 56.59
N THR A 6 -24.60 -34.82 55.95
CA THR A 6 -23.95 -33.51 56.30
C THR A 6 -22.89 -33.45 57.43
N PRO A 7 -21.80 -32.67 57.21
CA PRO A 7 -21.87 -31.24 57.56
C PRO A 7 -21.25 -30.26 56.54
N ASP A 8 -21.65 -29.01 56.80
CA ASP A 8 -21.34 -27.68 56.28
C ASP A 8 -19.85 -27.35 56.08
N SER A 9 -19.51 -26.61 55.01
CA SER A 9 -18.29 -25.81 54.93
C SER A 9 -18.48 -24.51 54.14
N SER A 10 -18.60 -23.46 54.95
CA SER A 10 -18.23 -22.06 54.78
C SER A 10 -17.54 -21.59 53.47
N SER A 11 -18.20 -20.59 52.85
CA SER A 11 -17.65 -19.25 52.56
C SER A 11 -16.32 -19.11 51.80
N ALA A 12 -16.43 -18.73 50.52
CA ALA A 12 -15.52 -17.77 49.90
C ALA A 12 -16.35 -16.74 49.08
N PRO A 13 -16.23 -15.42 49.31
CA PRO A 13 -16.93 -14.43 48.49
C PRO A 13 -16.18 -14.23 47.16
N SER A 14 -16.85 -14.49 46.04
CA SER A 14 -16.32 -14.18 44.71
C SER A 14 -16.43 -12.68 44.41
N LEU A 15 -15.32 -12.07 44.00
CA LEU A 15 -15.25 -10.70 43.50
C LEU A 15 -15.81 -10.64 42.07
N HIS A 16 -17.12 -10.80 41.93
CA HIS A 16 -17.81 -10.36 40.72
C HIS A 16 -18.67 -9.15 41.07
N ALA A 17 -18.25 -7.96 40.61
CA ALA A 17 -19.09 -6.78 40.61
C ALA A 17 -20.34 -7.08 39.76
N ARG A 18 -21.44 -7.40 40.42
CA ARG A 18 -22.76 -7.50 39.78
C ARG A 18 -23.23 -6.09 39.50
N LEU A 19 -23.09 -5.67 38.24
CA LEU A 19 -23.75 -4.47 37.73
C LEU A 19 -25.26 -4.71 37.76
N ASP A 20 -25.96 -3.98 38.63
CA ASP A 20 -27.42 -3.96 38.70
C ASP A 20 -27.97 -3.08 37.57
N PRO A 21 -28.71 -3.64 36.60
CA PRO A 21 -29.24 -2.88 35.47
C PRO A 21 -30.29 -1.82 35.87
N ALA A 22 -30.81 -1.85 37.11
CA ALA A 22 -31.75 -0.83 37.60
C ALA A 22 -31.06 0.47 38.08
N ALA A 23 -29.74 0.47 38.31
CA ALA A 23 -29.01 1.64 38.82
C ALA A 23 -28.66 2.70 37.75
N ILE A 24 -28.82 2.36 36.47
CA ILE A 24 -28.39 3.21 35.33
C ILE A 24 -29.50 4.20 34.91
N ALA A 25 -30.75 3.99 35.35
CA ALA A 25 -31.92 4.66 34.78
C ALA A 25 -32.42 5.91 35.53
N SER A 26 -31.76 6.40 36.58
CA SER A 26 -32.35 7.43 37.47
C SER A 26 -31.52 8.68 37.76
N HIS A 27 -30.39 8.91 37.08
CA HIS A 27 -29.58 10.12 37.32
C HIS A 27 -29.42 10.97 36.05
N PRO A 28 -30.10 12.12 35.93
CA PRO A 28 -29.78 13.10 34.90
C PRO A 28 -28.39 13.70 35.17
N PHE A 29 -27.56 13.78 34.13
CA PHE A 29 -26.22 14.40 34.16
C PHE A 29 -26.28 15.81 34.76
N ARG A 30 -25.86 15.95 36.02
CA ARG A 30 -25.67 17.24 36.69
C ARG A 30 -24.29 17.77 36.31
N LYS A 31 -24.23 18.81 35.47
CA LYS A 31 -23.00 19.59 35.25
C LYS A 31 -22.57 20.21 36.58
N GLN A 32 -21.54 19.66 37.20
CA GLN A 32 -20.91 20.22 38.39
C GLN A 32 -19.89 21.27 37.93
N THR A 33 -20.30 22.54 37.90
CA THR A 33 -19.38 23.68 37.76
C THR A 33 -18.67 23.88 39.09
N ILE A 34 -17.35 23.72 39.12
CA ILE A 34 -16.51 24.02 40.29
C ILE A 34 -16.26 25.54 40.30
N PRO A 35 -16.72 26.29 41.31
CA PRO A 35 -16.41 27.70 41.42
C PRO A 35 -14.98 27.88 41.96
N GLY A 36 -14.11 28.57 41.21
CA GLY A 36 -12.84 29.07 41.75
C GLY A 36 -11.53 28.73 41.03
N SER A 37 -11.54 28.15 39.82
CA SER A 37 -10.29 27.98 39.06
C SER A 37 -9.96 29.24 38.24
N PRO A 38 -8.84 29.96 38.49
CA PRO A 38 -8.44 31.10 37.68
C PRO A 38 -7.99 30.65 36.28
N MET A 39 -8.52 31.34 35.27
CA MET A 39 -8.18 31.14 33.85
C MET A 39 -6.73 31.61 33.61
N PRO A 40 -5.88 30.87 32.86
CA PRO A 40 -4.58 31.40 32.48
C PRO A 40 -4.75 32.60 31.54
N PRO A 41 -3.96 33.69 31.71
CA PRO A 41 -4.08 34.87 30.87
C PRO A 41 -3.72 34.54 29.42
N SER A 42 -4.55 35.00 28.49
CA SER A 42 -4.24 35.02 27.06
C SER A 42 -3.05 35.95 26.82
N SER A 43 -1.89 35.40 26.47
CA SER A 43 -0.74 36.18 26.02
C SER A 43 -1.01 36.71 24.61
N SER A 44 -1.51 37.94 24.55
CA SER A 44 -1.40 38.82 23.39
C SER A 44 0.06 39.24 23.24
N ILE A 45 0.72 38.81 22.16
CA ILE A 45 2.00 39.37 21.71
C ILE A 45 1.84 39.76 20.23
N ILE A 46 1.89 41.06 19.97
CA ILE A 46 2.22 41.72 18.70
C ILE A 46 2.88 43.07 19.10
N PRO A 47 3.66 43.74 18.23
CA PRO A 47 5.03 43.47 17.80
C PRO A 47 5.99 44.61 18.25
N ASP A 48 7.32 44.42 18.15
CA ASP A 48 8.19 45.35 17.39
C ASP A 48 9.67 44.92 17.36
N GLU A 49 10.23 45.11 16.16
CA GLU A 49 11.62 45.42 15.79
C GLU A 49 12.77 44.50 16.27
N PHE A 50 13.42 43.79 15.33
CA PHE A 50 14.62 44.29 14.64
C PHE A 50 15.33 43.19 13.81
N GLU A 51 15.56 43.53 12.54
CA GLU A 51 16.57 43.08 11.57
C GLU A 51 16.99 41.60 11.40
N GLY A 52 16.86 41.14 10.15
CA GLY A 52 17.92 40.35 9.53
C GLY A 52 17.49 39.32 8.48
N ALA A 53 17.73 39.65 7.21
CA ALA A 53 17.72 38.76 6.03
C ALA A 53 16.35 38.38 5.43
N SER A 54 15.87 39.26 4.53
CA SER A 54 14.96 38.91 3.44
C SER A 54 15.65 37.97 2.45
N ALA A 55 15.05 36.81 2.18
CA ALA A 55 15.30 36.04 0.97
C ALA A 55 14.05 36.18 0.10
N ASP A 56 14.15 37.10 -0.84
CA ASP A 56 13.20 37.36 -1.92
C ASP A 56 13.13 36.12 -2.82
N VAL A 57 11.97 35.48 -2.93
CA VAL A 57 11.71 34.48 -3.98
C VAL A 57 10.71 35.10 -4.94
N THR A 58 11.25 35.89 -5.86
CA THR A 58 10.54 36.45 -7.01
C THR A 58 9.88 35.34 -7.83
N PHE A 59 8.55 35.36 -7.87
CA PHE A 59 7.76 34.64 -8.85
C PHE A 59 7.85 35.39 -10.18
N ALA A 60 8.74 34.95 -11.07
CA ALA A 60 8.82 35.46 -12.43
C ALA A 60 7.93 34.60 -13.34
N SER A 61 6.89 35.23 -13.87
CA SER A 61 6.09 34.80 -15.01
C SER A 61 6.79 35.24 -16.30
N ALA A 62 6.96 34.32 -17.24
CA ALA A 62 7.17 34.52 -18.68
C ALA A 62 6.75 33.19 -19.34
N GLY A 63 5.91 33.09 -20.37
CA GLY A 63 5.45 34.06 -21.36
C GLY A 63 6.09 33.75 -22.72
N GLY A 64 5.33 33.14 -23.64
CA GLY A 64 5.70 32.88 -25.05
C GLY A 64 6.73 31.76 -25.23
N GLU A 65 6.79 30.98 -26.30
CA GLU A 65 6.37 31.21 -27.68
C GLU A 65 5.93 29.88 -28.33
N ALA A 66 5.01 29.98 -29.28
CA ALA A 66 4.62 28.94 -30.20
C ALA A 66 5.59 28.94 -31.39
N GLU A 67 5.99 27.75 -31.85
CA GLU A 67 6.52 27.57 -33.19
C GLU A 67 5.85 26.33 -33.78
N ASP A 68 5.12 26.60 -34.87
CA ASP A 68 4.49 25.68 -35.81
C ASP A 68 5.53 25.15 -36.83
N GLU A 69 5.08 24.17 -37.64
CA GLU A 69 5.66 23.66 -38.90
C GLU A 69 6.83 22.67 -38.68
N ASP A 70 6.80 21.43 -39.18
CA ASP A 70 6.69 21.06 -40.59
C ASP A 70 5.89 19.77 -40.86
N GLU A 71 5.19 19.80 -42.00
CA GLU A 71 4.65 18.68 -42.77
C GLU A 71 5.78 17.92 -43.52
N ASP A 72 5.38 16.96 -44.36
CA ASP A 72 6.16 16.13 -45.32
C ASP A 72 6.41 14.69 -44.81
N ASP A 73 5.55 13.74 -45.18
CA ASP A 73 5.52 13.00 -46.45
C ASP A 73 6.52 11.82 -46.45
N GLU A 74 6.01 10.60 -46.61
CA GLU A 74 6.24 9.75 -47.78
C GLU A 74 5.81 8.31 -47.48
N ASP A 75 4.99 7.81 -48.40
CA ASP A 75 4.55 6.43 -48.56
C ASP A 75 5.73 5.48 -48.77
N ASP A 76 5.67 4.28 -48.21
CA ASP A 76 6.32 3.11 -48.78
C ASP A 76 5.36 1.92 -48.66
N GLU A 77 4.53 1.78 -49.70
CA GLU A 77 4.02 0.48 -50.14
C GLU A 77 5.19 -0.31 -50.71
N ASP A 78 5.53 -1.44 -50.12
CA ASP A 78 6.21 -2.53 -50.84
C ASP A 78 5.56 -3.85 -50.42
N GLY A 79 4.65 -4.30 -51.28
CA GLY A 79 4.36 -5.72 -51.41
C GLY A 79 5.43 -6.35 -52.29
N ASP A 80 5.85 -7.55 -51.93
CA ASP A 80 6.28 -8.54 -52.92
C ASP A 80 5.93 -9.94 -52.38
N ASP A 81 5.02 -10.55 -53.12
CA ASP A 81 4.77 -11.98 -53.18
C ASP A 81 6.01 -12.67 -53.76
N ASP A 82 6.43 -13.79 -53.17
CA ASP A 82 7.09 -14.85 -53.92
C ASP A 82 6.77 -16.20 -53.26
N GLU A 83 5.83 -16.91 -53.89
CA GLU A 83 5.72 -18.36 -53.85
C GLU A 83 6.87 -18.95 -54.68
N ASP A 84 7.70 -19.84 -54.13
CA ASP A 84 8.31 -20.91 -54.94
C ASP A 84 8.75 -22.13 -54.12
N ASP A 85 8.82 -23.23 -54.86
CA ASP A 85 8.57 -24.62 -54.61
C ASP A 85 9.79 -25.44 -54.13
N GLY A 86 9.53 -26.71 -53.85
CA GLY A 86 10.40 -27.70 -53.24
C GLY A 86 11.78 -27.94 -53.88
N GLY A 87 12.70 -28.41 -53.04
CA GLY A 87 14.00 -28.92 -53.45
C GLY A 87 14.65 -29.81 -52.40
N VAL A 88 14.49 -31.13 -52.54
CA VAL A 88 15.15 -32.16 -51.73
C VAL A 88 16.56 -32.42 -52.26
N GLY A 89 17.59 -32.43 -51.39
CA GLY A 89 18.92 -32.91 -51.76
C GLY A 89 19.93 -32.90 -50.59
N PRO A 90 20.68 -34.00 -50.33
CA PRO A 90 21.45 -34.19 -49.10
C PRO A 90 22.95 -33.83 -49.25
N SER A 91 23.64 -33.68 -48.11
CA SER A 91 24.99 -34.20 -47.81
C SER A 91 25.92 -33.21 -47.06
N ALA A 92 26.33 -33.66 -45.87
CA ALA A 92 27.69 -33.64 -45.32
C ALA A 92 28.44 -32.33 -44.97
N HIS A 93 28.89 -32.34 -43.70
CA HIS A 93 30.19 -31.85 -43.18
C HIS A 93 30.39 -30.34 -42.99
N ARG A 94 30.39 -29.90 -41.72
CA ARG A 94 31.59 -29.42 -40.98
C ARG A 94 31.21 -28.55 -39.77
N GLY A 95 32.02 -28.69 -38.72
CA GLY A 95 32.52 -27.54 -37.95
C GLY A 95 31.65 -27.10 -36.77
N GLY A 96 32.20 -27.25 -35.57
CA GLY A 96 31.57 -26.82 -34.33
C GLY A 96 31.50 -25.31 -34.15
N ALA A 97 30.57 -24.88 -33.29
CA ALA A 97 30.64 -23.65 -32.53
C ALA A 97 29.67 -23.75 -31.35
N GLY A 98 30.13 -23.35 -30.16
CA GLY A 98 29.40 -23.50 -28.91
C GLY A 98 28.04 -22.81 -28.93
N ARG A 99 26.98 -23.58 -28.67
CA ARG A 99 25.66 -23.04 -28.42
C ARG A 99 25.60 -22.53 -26.98
N ARG A 100 25.88 -21.24 -26.84
CA ARG A 100 25.71 -20.48 -25.60
C ARG A 100 24.24 -20.53 -25.19
N LYS A 101 24.05 -21.00 -23.97
CA LYS A 101 23.03 -20.64 -22.98
C LYS A 101 22.06 -19.55 -23.45
N GLY A 102 20.83 -19.95 -23.72
CA GLY A 102 19.67 -19.07 -23.92
C GLY A 102 18.44 -19.74 -23.33
N GLY A 103 18.55 -20.20 -22.08
CA GLY A 103 17.38 -20.58 -21.30
C GLY A 103 16.60 -19.30 -21.06
N ARG A 104 15.57 -19.06 -21.90
CA ARG A 104 14.46 -18.20 -21.52
C ARG A 104 13.94 -18.80 -20.22
N GLU A 105 14.32 -18.20 -19.10
CA GLU A 105 13.66 -18.43 -17.82
C GLU A 105 12.21 -18.08 -18.07
N ARG A 106 11.44 -19.11 -18.47
CA ARG A 106 10.00 -19.07 -18.46
C ARG A 106 9.69 -18.67 -17.02
N ASN A 107 9.11 -17.49 -16.84
CA ASN A 107 8.51 -17.04 -15.60
C ASN A 107 8.02 -18.26 -14.85
N ALA A 108 8.80 -18.71 -13.87
CA ALA A 108 8.43 -19.87 -13.09
C ALA A 108 7.08 -19.51 -12.49
N ALA A 109 6.07 -20.34 -12.73
CA ALA A 109 4.78 -20.15 -12.09
C ALA A 109 5.07 -19.97 -10.59
N PRO A 110 4.57 -18.88 -9.98
CA PRO A 110 4.95 -18.55 -8.63
C PRO A 110 4.57 -19.72 -7.72
N PRO A 111 5.26 -19.89 -6.59
CA PRO A 111 4.92 -20.94 -5.64
C PRO A 111 3.42 -20.88 -5.33
N PRO A 112 2.70 -22.02 -5.38
CA PRO A 112 1.24 -22.05 -5.27
C PRO A 112 0.72 -21.42 -3.96
N GLU A 113 1.57 -21.37 -2.93
CA GLU A 113 1.32 -20.72 -1.65
C GLU A 113 1.07 -19.20 -1.77
N VAL A 114 1.78 -18.53 -2.69
CA VAL A 114 1.66 -17.08 -2.92
C VAL A 114 0.32 -16.78 -3.59
N GLU A 115 -0.03 -17.52 -4.64
CA GLU A 115 -1.31 -17.36 -5.35
C GLU A 115 -2.51 -17.63 -4.43
N HIS A 116 -2.42 -18.68 -3.61
CA HIS A 116 -3.47 -18.99 -2.63
C HIS A 116 -3.64 -17.85 -1.61
N THR A 117 -2.54 -17.26 -1.13
CA THR A 117 -2.59 -16.15 -0.17
C THR A 117 -3.17 -14.89 -0.79
N LEU A 118 -2.75 -14.53 -2.01
CA LEU A 118 -3.30 -13.37 -2.73
C LEU A 118 -4.78 -13.57 -3.07
N SER A 119 -5.18 -14.76 -3.49
CA SER A 119 -6.58 -15.12 -3.72
C SER A 119 -7.42 -14.98 -2.45
N LYS A 120 -6.89 -15.46 -1.31
CA LYS A 120 -7.56 -15.32 -0.01
C LYS A 120 -7.72 -13.86 0.40
N LEU A 121 -6.68 -13.03 0.19
CA LEU A 121 -6.73 -11.60 0.51
C LEU A 121 -7.73 -10.86 -0.36
N THR A 122 -7.68 -11.05 -1.68
CA THR A 122 -8.56 -10.40 -2.65
C THR A 122 -10.02 -10.85 -2.57
N SER A 123 -10.30 -12.01 -1.94
CA SER A 123 -11.67 -12.48 -1.69
C SER A 123 -12.40 -11.68 -0.60
N HIS A 124 -11.71 -10.89 0.21
CA HIS A 124 -12.37 -10.05 1.21
C HIS A 124 -13.06 -8.86 0.53
N LYS A 125 -14.34 -8.64 0.83
CA LYS A 125 -15.17 -7.55 0.26
C LYS A 125 -14.54 -6.15 0.33
N ASN A 126 -13.72 -5.90 1.34
CA ASN A 126 -13.10 -4.59 1.56
C ASN A 126 -11.75 -4.46 0.85
N VAL A 127 -11.18 -5.56 0.34
CA VAL A 127 -9.90 -5.56 -0.38
C VAL A 127 -10.17 -5.26 -1.85
N THR A 128 -9.63 -4.14 -2.30
CA THR A 128 -9.72 -3.70 -3.69
C THR A 128 -8.53 -4.18 -4.50
N GLY A 129 -7.38 -4.45 -3.87
CA GLY A 129 -6.25 -5.09 -4.54
C GLY A 129 -5.07 -5.40 -3.63
N CYS A 130 -4.15 -6.21 -4.15
CA CYS A 130 -2.93 -6.62 -3.48
C CYS A 130 -1.72 -6.46 -4.42
N LEU A 131 -0.59 -5.99 -3.88
CA LEU A 131 0.68 -5.87 -4.60
C LEU A 131 1.77 -6.63 -3.86
N ILE A 132 2.65 -7.27 -4.63
CA ILE A 132 3.94 -7.75 -4.15
C ILE A 132 5.02 -6.95 -4.85
N LEU A 133 5.84 -6.25 -4.08
CA LEU A 133 6.94 -5.43 -4.57
C LEU A 133 8.29 -6.05 -4.21
N SER A 134 9.27 -5.95 -5.10
CA SER A 134 10.65 -6.33 -4.79
C SER A 134 11.26 -5.38 -3.75
N ARG A 135 12.31 -5.83 -3.06
CA ARG A 135 13.19 -4.96 -2.29
C ARG A 135 14.62 -5.04 -2.84
N PRO A 136 15.38 -3.94 -2.80
CA PRO A 136 14.99 -2.59 -2.35
C PRO A 136 14.29 -1.74 -3.42
N GLU A 137 14.25 -2.17 -4.69
CA GLU A 137 13.86 -1.30 -5.80
C GLU A 137 12.36 -1.02 -5.91
N THR A 138 11.52 -1.72 -5.14
CA THR A 138 10.04 -1.61 -5.15
C THR A 138 9.41 -1.89 -6.52
N LEU A 139 10.00 -2.80 -7.30
CA LEU A 139 9.45 -3.21 -8.59
C LEU A 139 8.22 -4.08 -8.38
N VAL A 140 7.19 -3.89 -9.20
CA VAL A 140 5.96 -4.69 -9.13
C VAL A 140 6.23 -6.11 -9.63
N ILE A 141 6.18 -7.08 -8.71
CA ILE A 141 6.28 -8.51 -9.03
C ILE A 141 4.89 -9.06 -9.37
N ARG A 142 3.88 -8.62 -8.60
CA ARG A 142 2.47 -8.98 -8.77
C ARG A 142 1.55 -7.83 -8.42
N ALA A 143 0.46 -7.74 -9.15
CA ALA A 143 -0.67 -6.86 -8.86
C ALA A 143 -1.97 -7.63 -9.13
N GLU A 144 -2.80 -7.79 -8.10
CA GLU A 144 -4.05 -8.54 -8.17
C GLU A 144 -5.22 -7.72 -7.60
N GLY A 145 -6.43 -8.04 -8.07
CA GLY A 145 -7.68 -7.44 -7.62
C GLY A 145 -8.23 -6.31 -8.51
N PRO A 146 -9.50 -5.92 -8.32
CA PRO A 146 -10.20 -4.95 -9.17
C PRO A 146 -9.49 -3.61 -9.33
N ALA A 147 -8.73 -3.21 -8.31
CA ALA A 147 -7.94 -2.00 -8.28
C ALA A 147 -6.87 -1.93 -9.39
N PHE A 148 -6.34 -3.07 -9.80
CA PHE A 148 -5.14 -3.18 -10.63
C PHE A 148 -5.36 -4.04 -11.88
N GLU A 149 -6.62 -4.29 -12.23
CA GLU A 149 -6.97 -5.04 -13.42
C GLU A 149 -6.49 -4.30 -14.69
N PRO A 150 -5.67 -4.93 -15.54
CA PRO A 150 -4.99 -4.27 -16.65
C PRO A 150 -5.91 -4.01 -17.86
N GLY A 151 -7.07 -4.67 -17.94
CA GLY A 151 -8.02 -4.55 -19.06
C GLY A 151 -9.32 -3.85 -18.65
N GLY A 152 -10.18 -3.59 -19.64
CA GLY A 152 -11.53 -3.04 -19.45
C GLY A 152 -11.59 -1.52 -19.29
N PRO A 153 -12.80 -0.94 -19.14
CA PRO A 153 -12.98 0.50 -18.96
C PRO A 153 -12.21 1.02 -17.74
N GLY A 154 -11.54 2.17 -17.90
CA GLY A 154 -10.74 2.78 -16.82
C GLY A 154 -9.37 2.12 -16.56
N ALA A 155 -8.87 1.27 -17.46
CA ALA A 155 -7.57 0.63 -17.31
C ALA A 155 -6.42 1.63 -17.15
N LEU A 156 -6.42 2.72 -17.93
CA LEU A 156 -5.40 3.78 -17.86
C LEU A 156 -5.37 4.47 -16.48
N GLU A 157 -6.54 4.78 -15.93
CA GLU A 157 -6.66 5.40 -14.60
C GLU A 157 -6.16 4.45 -13.49
N ARG A 158 -6.44 3.14 -13.64
CA ARG A 158 -5.93 2.12 -12.72
C ARG A 158 -4.41 1.98 -12.80
N SER A 159 -3.82 1.98 -14.00
CA SER A 159 -2.36 1.94 -14.16
C SER A 159 -1.69 3.18 -13.58
N ASP A 160 -2.25 4.36 -13.80
CA ASP A 160 -1.73 5.61 -13.21
C ASP A 160 -1.79 5.57 -11.68
N ARG A 161 -2.88 5.03 -11.13
CA ARG A 161 -3.02 4.87 -9.67
C ARG A 161 -2.00 3.88 -9.13
N LEU A 162 -1.75 2.76 -9.82
CA LEU A 162 -0.72 1.79 -9.45
C LEU A 162 0.65 2.46 -9.34
N VAL A 163 1.07 3.21 -10.35
CA VAL A 163 2.36 3.93 -10.34
C VAL A 163 2.45 4.90 -9.16
N LYS A 164 1.37 5.66 -8.90
CA LYS A 164 1.31 6.60 -7.76
C LYS A 164 1.40 5.88 -6.41
N VAL A 165 0.72 4.74 -6.26
CA VAL A 165 0.75 3.90 -5.04
C VAL A 165 2.15 3.36 -4.81
N VAL A 166 2.79 2.75 -5.82
CA VAL A 166 4.14 2.19 -5.69
C VAL A 166 5.15 3.27 -5.31
N ARG A 167 5.07 4.44 -5.94
CA ARG A 167 5.93 5.59 -5.61
C ARG A 167 5.74 6.07 -4.17
N MET A 168 4.50 6.08 -3.67
CA MET A 168 4.20 6.46 -2.30
C MET A 168 4.75 5.43 -1.31
N VAL A 169 4.51 4.14 -1.56
CA VAL A 169 4.99 3.03 -0.71
C VAL A 169 6.52 3.09 -0.57
N ARG A 170 7.24 3.27 -1.68
CA ARG A 170 8.70 3.39 -1.66
C ARG A 170 9.16 4.50 -0.71
N ARG A 171 8.62 5.71 -0.87
CA ARG A 171 9.00 6.87 -0.04
C ARG A 171 8.68 6.66 1.43
N VAL A 172 7.51 6.10 1.73
CA VAL A 172 7.09 5.86 3.12
C VAL A 172 8.01 4.84 3.78
N ILE A 173 8.29 3.72 3.12
CA ILE A 173 9.18 2.70 3.67
C ILE A 173 10.60 3.23 3.83
N ASP A 174 11.14 3.93 2.83
CA ASP A 174 12.50 4.50 2.88
C ASP A 174 12.69 5.46 4.07
N VAL A 175 11.67 6.28 4.38
CA VAL A 175 11.71 7.20 5.51
C VAL A 175 11.47 6.45 6.82
N MET A 176 10.38 5.71 6.93
CA MET A 176 9.98 5.08 8.19
C MET A 176 11.00 4.05 8.68
N THR A 177 11.62 3.29 7.77
CA THR A 177 12.69 2.35 8.16
C THR A 177 13.89 3.06 8.75
N LYS A 178 14.26 4.25 8.24
CA LYS A 178 15.36 5.05 8.80
C LYS A 178 14.99 5.63 10.15
N GLU A 179 13.81 6.24 10.26
CA GLU A 179 13.34 6.85 11.51
C GLU A 179 13.20 5.84 12.64
N VAL A 180 12.73 4.61 12.35
CA VAL A 180 12.65 3.53 13.35
C VAL A 180 14.05 3.12 13.81
N ALA A 181 14.99 2.91 12.87
CA ALA A 181 16.36 2.54 13.20
C ALA A 181 17.12 3.65 13.96
N GLU A 182 16.79 4.92 13.72
CA GLU A 182 17.33 6.07 14.47
C GLU A 182 16.70 6.21 15.86
N THR A 183 15.47 5.73 16.04
CA THR A 183 14.76 5.79 17.32
C THR A 183 15.23 4.69 18.28
N ASP A 184 15.40 3.46 17.78
CA ASP A 184 15.87 2.32 18.57
C ASP A 184 16.82 1.43 17.74
N GLU A 185 18.07 1.34 18.17
CA GLU A 185 19.08 0.54 17.50
C GLU A 185 18.75 -0.95 17.64
N GLY A 186 18.34 -1.57 16.54
CA GLY A 186 17.97 -3.00 16.50
C GLY A 186 16.47 -3.27 16.44
N ASP A 187 15.63 -2.23 16.38
CA ASP A 187 14.23 -2.37 15.98
C ASP A 187 14.07 -2.24 14.45
N ASP A 188 13.05 -2.89 13.91
CA ASP A 188 12.76 -2.95 12.49
C ASP A 188 11.31 -2.55 12.21
N LEU A 189 11.09 -1.86 11.08
CA LEU A 189 9.75 -1.49 10.66
C LEU A 189 8.91 -2.75 10.32
N GLY A 190 8.01 -3.14 11.24
CA GLY A 190 7.18 -4.32 11.07
C GLY A 190 5.95 -4.14 10.18
N PHE A 191 5.22 -3.03 10.34
CA PHE A 191 3.94 -2.81 9.64
C PHE A 191 3.54 -1.34 9.58
N VAL A 192 3.01 -0.91 8.43
CA VAL A 192 2.50 0.45 8.22
C VAL A 192 1.06 0.39 7.73
N ARG A 193 0.20 1.21 8.34
CA ARG A 193 -1.19 1.38 7.90
C ARG A 193 -1.49 2.85 7.62
N ILE A 194 -1.90 3.16 6.40
CA ILE A 194 -2.26 4.51 5.98
C ILE A 194 -3.73 4.51 5.61
N ARG A 195 -4.55 5.17 6.42
CA ARG A 195 -5.97 5.36 6.13
C ARG A 195 -6.20 6.77 5.60
N THR A 196 -6.81 6.85 4.43
CA THR A 196 -7.28 8.11 3.83
C THR A 196 -8.79 8.09 3.72
N LYS A 197 -9.38 9.21 3.26
CA LYS A 197 -10.82 9.25 2.95
C LYS A 197 -11.22 8.32 1.80
N LYS A 198 -10.27 7.99 0.90
CA LYS A 198 -10.54 7.27 -0.35
C LYS A 198 -10.09 5.81 -0.33
N TYR A 199 -9.06 5.49 0.44
CA TYR A 199 -8.46 4.15 0.51
C TYR A 199 -7.77 3.94 1.86
N GLU A 200 -7.70 2.69 2.30
CA GLU A 200 -6.84 2.23 3.39
C GLU A 200 -5.75 1.33 2.81
N MET A 201 -4.51 1.55 3.20
CA MET A 201 -3.35 0.82 2.70
C MET A 201 -2.64 0.15 3.86
N LEU A 202 -2.40 -1.15 3.74
CA LEU A 202 -1.65 -1.95 4.69
C LEU A 202 -0.35 -2.36 4.00
N ILE A 203 0.79 -1.99 4.56
CA ILE A 203 2.12 -2.29 4.03
C ILE A 203 2.84 -3.15 5.06
N SER A 204 3.21 -4.36 4.66
CA SER A 204 3.97 -5.29 5.50
C SER A 204 5.33 -5.54 4.83
N PRO A 205 6.40 -4.94 5.35
CA PRO A 205 7.75 -5.31 4.96
C PRO A 205 8.06 -6.77 5.33
N SER A 206 8.78 -7.47 4.45
CA SER A 206 9.39 -8.77 4.70
C SER A 206 10.81 -8.76 4.15
N GLU A 207 11.67 -9.69 4.57
CA GLU A 207 13.08 -9.76 4.13
C GLU A 207 13.25 -9.75 2.59
N LYS A 208 12.31 -10.34 1.87
CA LYS A 208 12.41 -10.57 0.42
C LYS A 208 11.53 -9.66 -0.43
N TYR A 209 10.43 -9.16 0.14
CA TYR A 209 9.42 -8.42 -0.60
C TYR A 209 8.65 -7.46 0.31
N LEU A 210 7.86 -6.57 -0.29
CA LEU A 210 6.85 -5.79 0.41
C LEU A 210 5.47 -6.28 -0.02
N LEU A 211 4.62 -6.63 0.94
CA LEU A 211 3.21 -6.89 0.69
C LEU A 211 2.42 -5.60 0.91
N VAL A 212 1.64 -5.19 -0.09
CA VAL A 212 0.75 -4.03 0.00
C VAL A 212 -0.68 -4.50 -0.25
N VAL A 213 -1.59 -4.16 0.64
CA VAL A 213 -3.03 -4.41 0.48
C VAL A 213 -3.76 -3.07 0.43
N LEU A 214 -4.56 -2.87 -0.61
CA LEU A 214 -5.41 -1.70 -0.80
C LEU A 214 -6.86 -2.06 -0.48
N GLN A 215 -7.46 -1.31 0.44
CA GLN A 215 -8.81 -1.52 0.93
C GLN A 215 -9.70 -0.29 0.74
N ASP A 216 -11.00 -0.52 0.67
CA ASP A 216 -12.02 0.53 0.77
C ASP A 216 -12.27 0.85 2.25
N PRO A 217 -12.01 2.09 2.71
CA PRO A 217 -12.19 2.48 4.11
C PRO A 217 -13.66 2.68 4.50
N THR A 218 -14.57 2.76 3.52
CA THR A 218 -15.99 3.02 3.73
C THR A 218 -16.79 1.75 3.97
N LEU A 219 -16.28 0.62 3.49
CA LEU A 219 -16.85 -0.69 3.77
C LEU A 219 -16.36 -1.13 5.15
N ALA A 220 -17.25 -1.09 6.14
CA ALA A 220 -16.95 -1.63 7.47
C ALA A 220 -16.56 -3.12 7.36
N PRO A 221 -15.60 -3.62 8.17
CA PRO A 221 -15.20 -5.03 8.19
C PRO A 221 -16.40 -5.97 8.36
#